data_AF-A0A1E7F422-F1
#
_entry.id   AF-A0A1E7F422-F1
#
_cell.length_a   1.000
_cell.length_b   1.000
_cell.length_c   1.000
_cell.angle_alpha   90.00
_cell.angle_beta   90.00
_cell.angle_gamma   90.00
#
_symmetry.space_group_name_H-M   'P 1'
#
loop_
_entity.id
_entity.type
_entity.pdbx_description
1 polymer ?
#
loop_
_entity_poly.entity_id
_entity_poly.type
_entity_poly.pdbx_seq_one_letter_code
_entity_poly.pdbx_strand_id
1 'polypeptide(L)'
;MIATITRRFTRKPIYSSFIDAKDDDDMSIGDESTIMTQEEIKNTWIQEDEATAIRKKCLRIVSKVEQSGTARVNGNSKKQYCIRGLEKYLGRKHTIRRASVQYIVEEYKQYNEQGYVNENEIAKLYKNISMENQIQAQQFATMDRKEVERYIARC
;
A
#
# COMPACT_ATOMS: atom_id res chain seq x y z
N MET A 1 -6.95 -17.64 -46.48
CA MET A 1 -7.31 -18.34 -45.23
C MET A 1 -6.31 -17.90 -44.16
N ILE A 2 -6.73 -17.07 -43.20
CA ILE A 2 -5.83 -16.55 -42.16
C ILE A 2 -6.03 -17.40 -40.91
N ALA A 3 -5.04 -18.22 -40.57
CA ALA A 3 -5.08 -19.09 -39.40
C ALA A 3 -4.86 -18.27 -38.13
N THR A 4 -5.90 -18.15 -37.30
CA THR A 4 -5.83 -17.49 -35.99
C THR A 4 -5.14 -18.42 -34.99
N ILE A 5 -3.85 -18.19 -34.73
CA ILE A 5 -3.08 -18.90 -33.71
C ILE A 5 -3.56 -18.43 -32.33
N THR A 6 -4.42 -19.22 -31.69
CA THR A 6 -4.81 -19.04 -30.29
C THR A 6 -3.76 -19.69 -29.38
N ARG A 7 -2.69 -18.96 -29.06
CA ARG A 7 -1.74 -19.37 -28.00
C ARG A 7 -2.45 -19.33 -26.64
N ARG A 8 -2.90 -20.49 -26.15
CA ARG A 8 -3.29 -20.67 -24.75
C ARG A 8 -2.03 -20.58 -23.86
N PHE A 9 -1.79 -19.41 -23.28
CA PHE A 9 -0.81 -19.22 -22.22
C PHE A 9 -1.37 -19.83 -20.92
N THR A 10 -0.97 -21.05 -20.61
CA THR A 10 -1.19 -21.64 -19.27
C THR A 10 -0.23 -20.94 -18.30
N ARG A 11 -0.65 -19.81 -17.71
CA ARG A 11 0.08 -19.19 -16.60
C ARG A 11 -0.08 -20.08 -15.38
N LYS A 12 1.03 -20.66 -14.91
CA LYS A 12 1.08 -21.35 -13.60
C LYS A 12 0.66 -20.35 -12.51
N PRO A 13 -0.18 -20.74 -11.54
CA PRO A 13 -0.51 -19.88 -10.42
C PRO A 13 0.75 -19.61 -9.60
N ILE A 14 1.08 -18.34 -9.39
CA ILE A 14 2.27 -17.86 -8.67
C ILE A 14 2.24 -18.26 -7.17
N TYR A 15 1.14 -18.85 -6.69
CA TYR A 15 0.92 -19.15 -5.28
C TYR A 15 1.48 -20.49 -4.79
N SER A 16 1.98 -21.39 -5.67
CA SER A 16 2.50 -22.67 -5.19
C SER A 16 3.90 -22.58 -4.56
N SER A 17 4.62 -21.47 -4.76
CA SER A 17 5.99 -21.29 -4.26
C SER A 17 6.09 -20.38 -3.04
N PHE A 18 4.97 -19.96 -2.45
CA PHE A 18 4.98 -19.01 -1.32
C PHE A 18 4.83 -19.67 0.06
N ILE A 19 4.67 -21.00 0.11
CA ILE A 19 4.52 -21.73 1.38
C ILE A 19 5.90 -22.05 2.02
N ASP A 20 7.00 -21.97 1.27
CA ASP A 20 8.34 -22.38 1.75
C ASP A 20 9.37 -21.24 1.79
N ALA A 21 8.94 -19.98 1.88
CA ALA A 21 9.86 -18.90 2.23
C ALA A 21 10.08 -18.93 3.75
N LYS A 22 11.09 -19.69 4.19
CA LYS A 22 11.70 -19.48 5.50
C LYS A 22 12.46 -18.16 5.42
N ASP A 23 11.94 -17.15 6.11
CA ASP A 23 12.67 -15.92 6.39
C ASP A 23 13.77 -16.26 7.42
N ASP A 24 14.93 -16.71 6.93
CA ASP A 24 16.15 -16.88 7.73
C ASP A 24 16.84 -15.50 7.87
N ASP A 25 16.17 -14.54 8.51
CA ASP A 25 16.78 -13.31 8.99
C ASP A 25 17.13 -13.50 10.47
N ASP A 26 18.42 -13.75 10.72
CA ASP A 26 19.07 -13.76 12.04
C ASP A 26 18.94 -12.37 12.70
N MET A 27 17.83 -12.18 13.42
CA MET A 27 17.52 -10.95 14.15
C MET A 27 18.02 -11.11 15.58
N SER A 28 19.23 -10.61 15.80
CA SER A 28 19.84 -10.32 17.11
C SER A 28 18.78 -9.88 18.13
N ILE A 29 18.60 -10.71 19.17
CA ILE A 29 17.72 -10.50 20.33
C ILE A 29 18.14 -9.20 21.04
N GLY A 30 17.45 -8.13 20.70
CA GLY A 30 17.53 -6.83 21.35
C GLY A 30 16.18 -6.48 21.95
N ASP A 31 16.15 -6.43 23.28
CA ASP A 31 15.10 -5.91 24.16
C ASP A 31 13.91 -6.84 24.50
N GLU A 32 14.01 -7.44 25.70
CA GLU A 32 13.00 -8.25 26.41
C GLU A 32 11.69 -7.48 26.70
N SER A 33 11.67 -6.18 26.42
CA SER A 33 10.56 -5.23 26.61
C SER A 33 9.36 -5.39 25.65
N THR A 34 9.48 -6.18 24.57
CA THR A 34 8.43 -6.27 23.52
C THR A 34 7.65 -7.59 23.48
N ILE A 35 7.96 -8.54 24.36
CA ILE A 35 7.30 -9.84 24.40
C ILE A 35 5.98 -9.70 25.18
N MET A 36 4.86 -9.62 24.46
CA MET A 36 3.53 -9.62 25.07
C MET A 36 3.30 -10.89 25.89
N THR A 37 2.76 -10.74 27.09
CA THR A 37 2.40 -11.88 27.95
C THR A 37 1.24 -12.68 27.36
N GLN A 38 1.13 -13.95 27.73
CA GLN A 38 0.04 -14.83 27.25
C GLN A 38 -1.35 -14.33 27.67
N GLU A 39 -1.45 -13.61 28.78
CA GLU A 39 -2.70 -12.98 29.23
C GLU A 39 -3.06 -11.78 28.35
N GLU A 40 -2.08 -10.95 28.00
CA GLU A 40 -2.26 -9.84 27.05
C GLU A 40 -2.64 -10.34 25.66
N ILE A 41 -2.01 -11.42 25.18
CA ILE A 41 -2.32 -12.05 23.89
C ILE A 41 -3.78 -12.54 23.87
N LYS A 42 -4.23 -13.24 24.93
CA LYS A 42 -5.62 -13.68 25.05
C LYS A 42 -6.62 -12.53 25.09
N ASN A 43 -6.22 -11.39 25.66
CA ASN A 43 -7.03 -10.17 25.71
C ASN A 43 -6.98 -9.32 24.43
N THR A 44 -6.21 -9.72 23.42
CA THR A 44 -6.26 -9.04 22.12
C THR A 44 -7.61 -9.21 21.44
N TRP A 45 -8.01 -8.19 20.68
CA TRP A 45 -9.27 -8.17 19.95
C TRP A 45 -9.38 -9.27 18.88
N ILE A 46 -8.25 -9.73 18.33
CA ILE A 46 -8.22 -10.73 17.24
C ILE A 46 -7.38 -11.90 17.70
N GLN A 47 -8.02 -13.07 17.83
CA GLN A 47 -7.33 -14.30 18.19
C GLN A 47 -6.54 -14.87 16.99
N GLU A 48 -5.56 -15.73 17.25
CA GLU A 48 -4.66 -16.24 16.21
C GLU A 48 -5.38 -17.08 15.14
N ASP A 49 -6.35 -17.88 15.56
CA ASP A 49 -7.20 -18.69 14.69
C ASP A 49 -8.10 -17.81 13.83
N GLU A 50 -8.69 -16.76 14.40
CA GLU A 50 -9.46 -15.74 13.69
C GLU A 50 -8.61 -15.00 12.67
N ALA A 51 -7.41 -14.56 13.06
CA ALA A 51 -6.45 -13.92 12.16
C ALA A 51 -6.11 -14.84 10.97
N THR A 52 -5.93 -16.13 11.24
CA THR A 52 -5.66 -17.14 10.21
C THR A 52 -6.86 -17.37 9.30
N ALA A 53 -8.07 -17.41 9.84
CA ALA A 53 -9.30 -17.51 9.06
C ALA A 53 -9.53 -16.28 8.16
N ILE A 54 -9.28 -15.08 8.68
CA ILE A 54 -9.34 -13.81 7.94
C ILE A 54 -8.33 -13.85 6.78
N ARG A 55 -7.07 -14.23 7.05
CA ARG A 55 -6.03 -14.37 6.02
C ARG A 55 -6.45 -15.33 4.92
N LYS A 56 -6.94 -16.53 5.27
CA LYS A 56 -7.44 -17.52 4.30
C LYS A 56 -8.58 -16.98 3.45
N LYS A 57 -9.52 -16.22 4.05
CA LYS A 57 -10.63 -15.59 3.32
C LYS A 57 -10.15 -14.53 2.34
N CYS A 58 -9.21 -13.68 2.75
CA CYS A 58 -8.59 -12.66 1.89
C CYS A 58 -7.89 -13.29 0.68
N LEU A 59 -7.05 -14.31 0.91
CA LEU A 59 -6.35 -15.03 -0.17
C LEU A 59 -7.32 -15.69 -1.15
N ARG A 60 -8.44 -16.23 -0.66
CA ARG A 60 -9.50 -16.79 -1.51
C ARG A 60 -10.12 -15.73 -2.42
N ILE A 61 -10.36 -14.51 -1.91
CA ILE A 61 -10.88 -13.40 -2.72
C ILE A 61 -9.86 -13.03 -3.80
N VAL A 62 -8.59 -12.88 -3.43
CA VAL A 62 -7.49 -12.58 -4.37
C VAL A 62 -7.45 -13.62 -5.49
N SER A 63 -7.42 -14.91 -5.15
CA SER A 63 -7.40 -16.01 -6.13
C SER A 63 -8.60 -15.96 -7.08
N LYS A 64 -9.81 -15.68 -6.57
CA LYS A 64 -11.01 -15.54 -7.40
C LYS A 64 -10.94 -14.36 -8.36
N VAL A 65 -10.48 -13.20 -7.87
CA VAL A 65 -10.34 -11.98 -8.70
C VAL A 65 -9.28 -12.17 -9.78
N GLU A 66 -8.19 -12.89 -9.50
CA GLU A 66 -7.16 -13.16 -10.50
C GLU A 66 -7.61 -14.17 -11.57
N GLN A 67 -8.39 -15.18 -11.18
CA GLN A 67 -8.99 -16.14 -12.11
C GLN A 67 -10.07 -15.50 -13.00
N SER A 68 -10.97 -14.70 -12.43
CA SER A 68 -12.05 -14.03 -13.19
C SER A 68 -11.55 -12.81 -13.97
N GLY A 69 -10.41 -12.24 -13.57
CA GLY A 69 -9.89 -10.99 -14.12
C GLY A 69 -10.71 -9.75 -13.76
N THR A 70 -11.76 -9.89 -12.96
CA THR A 70 -12.65 -8.78 -12.54
C THR A 70 -12.98 -8.87 -11.05
N ALA A 71 -13.23 -7.73 -10.42
CA ALA A 71 -13.67 -7.69 -9.02
C ALA A 71 -15.13 -8.12 -8.82
N ARG A 72 -15.83 -8.50 -9.89
CA ARG A 72 -17.24 -8.93 -9.81
C ARG A 72 -17.31 -10.40 -9.43
N VAL A 73 -18.29 -10.73 -8.58
CA VAL A 73 -18.58 -12.13 -8.26
C VAL A 73 -19.22 -12.77 -9.50
N ASN A 74 -18.70 -13.91 -9.95
CA ASN A 74 -19.30 -14.64 -11.09
C ASN A 74 -20.76 -15.03 -10.76
N GLY A 75 -21.70 -14.67 -11.64
CA GLY A 75 -23.14 -14.93 -11.53
C GLY A 75 -24.00 -13.67 -11.72
N ASN A 76 -25.34 -13.81 -11.76
CA ASN A 76 -26.31 -12.70 -11.88
C ASN A 76 -26.34 -11.77 -10.64
N SER A 77 -25.39 -11.91 -9.72
CA SER A 77 -25.31 -11.10 -8.52
C SER A 77 -24.56 -9.80 -8.81
N LYS A 78 -25.17 -8.64 -8.55
CA LYS A 78 -24.51 -7.32 -8.59
C LYS A 78 -23.42 -7.13 -7.51
N LYS A 79 -22.98 -8.20 -6.84
CA LYS A 79 -22.03 -8.14 -5.72
C LYS A 79 -20.61 -8.04 -6.24
N GLN A 80 -19.84 -7.12 -5.67
CA GLN A 80 -18.42 -6.90 -5.96
C GLN A 80 -17.58 -7.32 -4.76
N TYR A 81 -16.42 -7.91 -5.02
CA TYR A 81 -15.42 -8.15 -3.99
C TYR A 81 -14.78 -6.82 -3.58
N CYS A 82 -14.69 -6.58 -2.27
CA CYS A 82 -13.87 -5.49 -1.74
C CYS A 82 -12.40 -5.84 -1.95
N ILE A 83 -11.76 -5.15 -2.90
CA ILE A 83 -10.34 -5.33 -3.24
C ILE A 83 -9.43 -4.31 -2.55
N ARG A 84 -10.00 -3.31 -1.86
CA ARG A 84 -9.24 -2.31 -1.12
C ARG A 84 -8.48 -2.95 0.04
N GLY A 85 -7.16 -2.75 0.09
CA GLY A 85 -6.25 -3.38 1.04
C GLY A 85 -5.72 -4.75 0.59
N LEU A 86 -6.21 -5.30 -0.52
CA LEU A 86 -5.75 -6.57 -1.10
C LEU A 86 -4.95 -6.38 -2.39
N GLU A 87 -4.71 -5.14 -2.83
CA GLU A 87 -4.06 -4.83 -4.10
C GLU A 87 -2.62 -5.32 -4.16
N LYS A 88 -1.91 -5.36 -3.03
CA LYS A 88 -0.54 -5.88 -2.96
C LYS A 88 -0.44 -7.35 -3.34
N TYR A 89 -1.52 -8.11 -3.15
CA TYR A 89 -1.57 -9.53 -3.50
C TYR A 89 -2.07 -9.75 -4.93
N LEU A 90 -2.54 -8.71 -5.64
CA LEU A 90 -3.02 -8.82 -7.01
C LEU A 90 -1.86 -8.56 -7.99
N GLY A 91 -1.41 -9.61 -8.69
CA GLY A 91 -0.22 -9.53 -9.55
C GLY A 91 -0.35 -8.58 -10.75
N ARG A 92 -1.58 -8.30 -11.24
CA ARG A 92 -1.82 -7.45 -12.41
C ARG A 92 -1.58 -5.96 -12.16
N LYS A 93 -1.90 -5.44 -10.97
CA LYS A 93 -1.66 -4.02 -10.64
C LYS A 93 -0.19 -3.76 -10.30
N HIS A 94 0.49 -4.73 -9.71
CA HIS A 94 1.92 -4.62 -9.41
C HIS A 94 2.77 -4.49 -10.68
N THR A 95 2.43 -5.19 -11.75
CA THR A 95 3.17 -5.12 -13.03
C THR A 95 3.00 -3.77 -13.71
N ILE A 96 1.76 -3.28 -13.81
CA ILE A 96 1.50 -1.96 -14.40
C ILE A 96 2.13 -0.85 -13.55
N ARG A 97 1.93 -0.86 -12.22
CA ARG A 97 2.52 0.14 -11.32
C ARG A 97 4.04 0.14 -11.42
N ARG A 98 4.67 -1.05 -11.41
CA ARG A 98 6.13 -1.16 -11.53
C ARG A 98 6.63 -0.64 -12.88
N ALA A 99 5.95 -0.97 -13.97
CA ALA A 99 6.30 -0.46 -15.29
C ALA A 99 6.15 1.07 -15.37
N SER A 100 5.08 1.63 -14.83
CA SER A 100 4.87 3.09 -14.78
C SER A 100 5.93 3.79 -13.94
N VAL A 101 6.27 3.25 -12.76
CA VAL A 101 7.34 3.80 -11.92
C VAL A 101 8.68 3.72 -12.64
N GLN A 102 8.96 2.61 -13.31
CA GLN A 102 10.21 2.42 -14.04
C GLN A 102 10.34 3.39 -15.21
N TYR A 103 9.27 3.60 -15.98
CA TYR A 103 9.22 4.60 -17.05
C TYR A 103 9.56 6.01 -16.54
N ILE A 104 8.91 6.42 -15.44
CA ILE A 104 9.17 7.73 -14.82
C ILE A 104 10.64 7.84 -14.38
N VAL A 105 11.19 6.81 -13.75
CA VAL A 105 12.60 6.80 -13.30
C VAL A 105 13.57 6.90 -14.48
N GLU A 106 13.30 6.21 -15.58
CA GLU A 106 14.12 6.28 -16.80
C GLU A 106 14.07 7.67 -17.44
N GLU A 107 12.88 8.28 -17.51
CA GLU A 107 12.69 9.64 -17.98
C GLU A 107 13.44 10.67 -17.11
N TYR A 108 13.36 10.54 -15.78
CA TYR A 108 14.14 11.40 -14.86
C TYR A 108 15.65 11.27 -15.06
N LYS A 109 16.16 10.07 -15.32
CA LYS A 109 17.59 9.86 -15.59
C LYS A 109 18.04 10.61 -16.84
N GLN A 110 17.25 10.56 -17.91
CA GLN A 110 17.54 11.28 -19.16
C GLN A 110 17.58 12.80 -18.94
N TYR A 111 16.63 13.35 -18.18
CA TYR A 111 16.64 14.78 -17.85
C TYR A 111 17.83 15.20 -16.98
N ASN A 112 18.27 14.32 -16.07
CA ASN A 112 19.43 14.58 -15.24
C ASN A 112 20.73 14.56 -16.06
N GLU A 113 20.88 13.60 -16.98
CA GLU A 113 22.02 13.52 -17.92
C GLU A 113 22.11 14.74 -18.86
N GLN A 114 20.95 15.32 -19.21
CA GLN A 114 20.85 16.54 -20.02
C GLN A 114 21.03 17.84 -19.20
N GLY A 115 21.20 17.75 -17.88
CA GLY A 115 21.43 18.89 -17.00
C GLY A 115 20.20 19.76 -16.74
N TYR A 116 18.98 19.27 -17.00
CA TYR A 116 17.74 20.02 -16.76
C TYR A 116 17.36 20.09 -15.27
N VAL A 117 17.91 19.22 -14.42
CA VAL A 117 17.57 19.15 -12.99
C VAL A 117 18.68 19.77 -12.15
N ASN A 118 18.41 20.94 -11.58
CA ASN A 118 19.30 21.57 -10.60
C ASN A 118 18.80 21.28 -9.17
N GLU A 119 19.34 20.21 -8.56
CA GLU A 119 18.95 19.77 -7.21
C GLU A 119 19.10 20.89 -6.16
N ASN A 120 20.10 21.75 -6.31
CA ASN A 120 20.36 22.85 -5.37
C ASN A 120 19.29 23.94 -5.44
N GLU A 121 18.75 24.21 -6.63
CA GLU A 121 17.68 25.20 -6.82
C GLU A 121 16.34 24.66 -6.29
N ILE A 122 16.06 23.39 -6.56
CA ILE A 122 14.90 22.68 -6.01
C ILE A 122 14.98 22.68 -4.48
N ALA A 123 16.12 22.34 -3.89
CA ALA A 123 16.31 22.35 -2.43
C ALA A 123 16.07 23.74 -1.81
N LYS A 124 16.54 24.81 -2.46
CA LYS A 124 16.27 26.19 -2.03
C LYS A 124 14.79 26.54 -2.09
N LEU A 125 14.09 26.17 -3.16
CA LEU A 125 12.65 26.34 -3.31
C LEU A 125 11.87 25.62 -2.19
N TYR A 126 12.18 24.35 -1.94
CA TYR A 126 11.54 23.58 -0.86
C TYR A 126 11.81 24.16 0.52
N LYS A 127 13.02 24.67 0.77
CA LYS A 127 13.36 25.34 2.03
C LYS A 127 12.51 26.60 2.24
N ASN A 128 12.31 27.39 1.19
CA ASN A 128 11.50 28.61 1.25
C ASN A 128 10.01 28.28 1.46
N ILE A 129 9.48 27.34 0.68
CA ILE A 129 8.08 26.88 0.81
C ILE A 129 7.83 26.27 2.20
N SER A 130 8.78 25.53 2.75
CA SER A 130 8.67 24.95 4.09
C SER A 130 8.52 26.01 5.18
N MET A 131 9.23 27.13 5.09
CA MET A 131 9.12 28.21 6.07
C MET A 131 7.78 28.94 5.97
N GLU A 132 7.35 29.26 4.75
CA GLU A 132 6.07 29.94 4.52
C GLU A 132 4.89 29.08 5.00
N ASN A 133 4.90 27.78 4.65
CA ASN A 133 3.89 26.83 5.10
C ASN A 133 3.86 26.69 6.63
N GLN A 134 5.02 26.71 7.28
CA GLN A 134 5.11 26.65 8.74
C GLN A 134 4.51 27.89 9.40
N ILE A 135 4.79 29.08 8.86
CA ILE A 135 4.21 30.34 9.34
C ILE A 135 2.68 30.33 9.17
N GLN A 136 2.19 29.94 7.99
CA GLN A 136 0.76 29.84 7.73
C GLN A 136 0.09 28.83 8.67
N ALA A 137 0.68 27.66 8.87
CA ALA A 137 0.17 26.65 9.79
C ALA A 137 0.10 27.17 11.23
N GLN A 138 1.10 27.93 11.68
CA GLN A 138 1.09 28.57 13.00
C GLN A 138 -0.02 29.63 13.12
N GLN A 139 -0.25 30.42 12.07
CA GLN A 139 -1.34 31.39 12.03
C GLN A 139 -2.70 30.70 12.12
N PHE A 140 -2.93 29.65 11.32
CA PHE A 140 -4.15 28.85 11.37
C PHE A 140 -4.37 28.24 12.76
N ALA A 141 -3.36 27.56 13.32
CA ALA A 141 -3.45 26.99 14.66
C ALA A 141 -3.78 28.04 15.75
N THR A 142 -3.25 29.26 15.60
CA THR A 142 -3.54 30.37 16.52
C THR A 142 -4.99 30.85 16.38
N MET A 143 -5.52 30.90 15.16
CA MET A 143 -6.93 31.26 14.91
C MET A 143 -7.87 30.19 15.45
N ASP A 144 -7.59 28.93 15.19
CA ASP A 144 -8.38 27.78 15.68
C ASP A 144 -8.44 27.79 17.21
N ARG A 145 -7.30 27.99 17.89
CA ARG A 145 -7.25 28.13 19.36
C ARG A 145 -8.17 29.24 19.85
N LYS A 146 -8.08 30.43 19.24
CA LYS A 146 -8.92 31.60 19.63
C LYS A 146 -10.40 31.36 19.34
N GLU A 147 -10.73 30.61 18.29
CA GLU A 147 -12.11 30.26 17.98
C GLU A 147 -12.69 29.29 19.01
N VAL A 148 -11.94 28.26 19.40
CA VAL A 148 -12.32 27.32 20.46
C VAL A 148 -12.48 28.03 21.80
N GLU A 149 -11.54 28.90 22.18
CA GLU A 149 -11.64 29.72 23.41
C GLU A 149 -12.91 30.58 23.39
N ARG A 150 -13.23 31.21 22.26
CA ARG A 150 -14.47 31.99 22.10
C ARG A 150 -15.73 31.13 22.18
N TYR A 151 -15.69 29.91 21.65
CA TYR A 151 -16.81 28.97 21.72
C TYR A 151 -17.07 28.53 23.16
N ILE A 152 -16.01 28.11 23.87
CA ILE A 152 -16.10 27.72 25.29
C ILE A 152 -16.62 28.88 26.14
N ALA A 153 -16.15 30.11 25.90
CA ALA A 153 -16.59 31.28 26.67
C ALA A 153 -18.05 31.72 26.39
N ARG A 154 -18.69 31.22 25.33
CA ARG A 154 -20.11 31.46 25.03
C ARG A 154 -21.04 30.39 25.60
N CYS A 155 -20.51 29.25 25.99
CA CYS A 155 -21.24 28.18 26.67
C CYS A 155 -21.29 28.45 28.18
#